data_AF-A0A838UTT7-F1
#
_entry.id   AF-A0A838UTT7-F1
#
_cell.length_a   1.000
_cell.length_b   1.000
_cell.length_c   1.000
_cell.angle_alpha   90.00
_cell.angle_beta   90.00
_cell.angle_gamma   90.00
#
_symmetry.space_group_name_H-M   'P 1'
#
loop_
_entity.id
_entity.type
_entity.pdbx_description
1 polymer ?
#
loop_
_entity_poly.entity_id
_entity_poly.type
_entity_poly.pdbx_seq_one_letter_code
_entity_poly.pdbx_strand_id
1 'polypeptide(L)'
;MDVTRVTMADFAAWLRAFPPTAVVGQAVSPCTCPLARYLRVLVPEAQAITVDQDVILIDAVAYSPLAWAADFVEILDLGMDGEVTDVTAEYALAVWEDVEFDLEASPASLVLLAAPRLMTE
;
A
#
# COMPACT_ATOMS: atom_id res chain seq x y z
N MET A 1 2.29 23.16 -1.96
CA MET A 1 2.03 21.91 -1.23
C MET A 1 1.67 20.90 -2.29
N ASP A 2 2.57 19.96 -2.57
CA ASP A 2 2.23 18.81 -3.41
C ASP A 2 1.35 17.88 -2.59
N VAL A 3 0.18 17.57 -3.14
CA VAL A 3 -0.78 16.65 -2.53
C VAL A 3 -0.56 15.31 -3.20
N THR A 4 -0.01 14.35 -2.46
CA THR A 4 0.14 12.99 -2.94
C THR A 4 -1.19 12.28 -2.79
N ARG A 5 -1.81 11.93 -3.93
CA ARG A 5 -3.00 11.09 -3.96
C ARG A 5 -2.60 9.66 -4.25
N VAL A 6 -3.00 8.75 -3.38
CA VAL A 6 -2.88 7.30 -3.62
C VAL A 6 -4.26 6.86 -4.07
N THR A 7 -4.38 6.49 -5.34
CA THR A 7 -5.61 5.89 -5.86
C THR A 7 -5.36 4.43 -6.20
N MET A 8 -6.42 3.65 -6.13
CA MET A 8 -6.39 2.24 -6.48
C MET A 8 -6.00 2.03 -7.95
N ALA A 9 -6.47 2.89 -8.86
CA ALA A 9 -6.12 2.85 -10.27
C ALA A 9 -4.64 3.16 -10.52
N ASP A 10 -4.08 4.17 -9.84
CA ASP A 10 -2.67 4.53 -9.99
C ASP A 10 -1.74 3.43 -9.44
N PHE A 11 -2.14 2.81 -8.32
CA PHE A 11 -1.43 1.66 -7.76
C PHE A 11 -1.44 0.46 -8.72
N ALA A 12 -2.60 0.13 -9.30
CA ALA A 12 -2.71 -0.94 -10.29
C ALA A 12 -1.90 -0.65 -11.55
N ALA A 13 -1.89 0.60 -12.02
CA ALA A 13 -1.05 1.03 -13.14
C ALA A 13 0.44 0.88 -12.82
N TRP A 14 0.86 1.21 -11.59
CA TRP A 14 2.23 1.00 -11.13
C TRP A 14 2.61 -0.47 -11.13
N LEU A 15 1.76 -1.37 -10.63
CA LEU A 15 2.00 -2.82 -10.66
C LEU A 15 2.15 -3.35 -12.10
N ARG A 16 1.29 -2.91 -13.03
CA ARG A 16 1.33 -3.31 -14.45
C ARG A 16 2.58 -2.83 -15.20
N ALA A 17 3.35 -1.90 -14.64
CA ALA A 17 4.60 -1.44 -15.24
C ALA A 17 5.77 -2.45 -15.07
N PHE A 18 5.61 -3.44 -14.19
CA PHE A 18 6.62 -4.46 -13.94
C PHE A 18 6.39 -5.74 -14.78
N PRO A 19 7.45 -6.50 -15.12
CA PRO A 19 7.28 -7.87 -15.61
C PRO A 19 6.51 -8.73 -14.60
N PRO A 20 5.68 -9.69 -15.04
CA PRO A 20 4.84 -10.50 -14.14
C PRO A 20 5.60 -11.17 -12.98
N THR A 21 6.83 -11.64 -13.24
CA THR A 21 7.68 -12.34 -12.27
C THR A 21 8.51 -11.42 -11.37
N ALA A 22 8.42 -10.10 -11.54
CA ALA A 22 9.20 -9.16 -10.74
C ALA A 22 8.67 -9.11 -9.30
N VAL A 23 9.58 -9.19 -8.32
CA VAL A 23 9.24 -9.03 -6.90
C VAL A 23 8.97 -7.55 -6.60
N VAL A 24 7.72 -7.24 -6.30
CA VAL A 24 7.20 -5.89 -6.03
C VAL A 24 6.94 -5.64 -4.55
N GLY A 25 7.11 -6.62 -3.67
CA GLY A 25 6.98 -6.44 -2.22
C GLY A 25 7.19 -7.73 -1.45
N GLN A 26 6.91 -7.69 -0.15
CA GLN A 26 6.90 -8.86 0.73
C GLN A 26 5.65 -8.85 1.61
N ALA A 27 5.03 -10.01 1.81
CA ALA A 27 3.91 -10.21 2.75
C ALA A 27 4.46 -10.60 4.13
N VAL A 28 3.99 -9.94 5.19
CA VAL A 28 4.28 -10.14 6.63
C VAL A 28 3.68 -8.96 7.41
N SER A 29 2.95 -9.13 8.51
CA SER A 29 2.52 -7.96 9.32
C SER A 29 3.61 -7.54 10.33
N PRO A 30 4.08 -6.27 10.35
CA PRO A 30 3.79 -5.18 9.41
C PRO A 30 4.62 -5.28 8.10
N CYS A 31 4.01 -5.02 6.94
CA CYS A 31 4.59 -5.45 5.66
C CYS A 31 5.41 -4.37 4.95
N THR A 32 6.46 -4.82 4.26
CA THR A 32 7.08 -4.09 3.13
C THR A 32 6.46 -4.54 1.81
N CYS A 33 5.12 -4.54 1.76
CA CYS A 33 4.34 -5.02 0.61
C CYS A 33 4.43 -4.08 -0.60
N PRO A 34 3.79 -4.44 -1.73
CA PRO A 34 3.80 -3.61 -2.92
C PRO A 34 3.25 -2.20 -2.66
N LEU A 35 2.23 -2.04 -1.81
CA LEU A 35 1.72 -0.72 -1.45
C LEU A 35 2.76 0.10 -0.68
N ALA A 36 3.47 -0.49 0.30
CA ALA A 36 4.53 0.20 1.02
C ALA A 36 5.66 0.68 0.08
N ARG A 37 6.01 -0.11 -0.94
CA ARG A 37 6.99 0.30 -1.96
C ARG A 37 6.45 1.38 -2.89
N TYR A 38 5.19 1.30 -3.30
CA TYR A 38 4.56 2.34 -4.09
C TYR A 38 4.54 3.68 -3.34
N LEU A 39 4.18 3.68 -2.05
CA LEU A 39 4.22 4.85 -1.19
C LEU A 39 5.63 5.47 -1.09
N ARG A 40 6.70 4.66 -1.05
CA ARG A 40 8.09 5.17 -1.08
C ARG A 40 8.43 5.90 -2.38
N VAL A 41 7.82 5.53 -3.50
CA VAL A 41 7.99 6.27 -4.77
C VAL A 41 7.31 7.63 -4.69
N LEU A 42 6.15 7.69 -4.04
CA LEU A 42 5.35 8.91 -3.92
C LEU A 42 5.84 9.87 -2.82
N VAL A 43 6.54 9.33 -1.81
CA VAL A 43 7.09 10.07 -0.67
C VAL A 43 8.57 9.70 -0.50
N PRO A 44 9.44 10.12 -1.44
CA PRO A 44 10.84 9.68 -1.48
C PRO A 44 11.67 10.15 -0.26
N GLU A 45 11.22 11.16 0.47
CA GLU A 45 11.85 11.67 1.69
C GLU A 45 11.58 10.82 2.93
N ALA A 46 10.55 9.95 2.90
CA ALA A 46 10.18 9.12 4.03
C ALA A 46 11.30 8.12 4.35
N GLN A 47 11.74 8.09 5.61
CA GLN A 47 12.79 7.19 6.08
C GLN A 47 12.23 5.78 6.35
N ALA A 48 10.99 5.70 6.83
CA ALA A 48 10.30 4.45 7.12
C ALA A 48 8.86 4.49 6.62
N ILE A 49 8.48 3.46 5.87
CA ILE A 49 7.09 3.21 5.48
C ILE A 49 6.76 1.76 5.79
N THR A 50 5.67 1.59 6.52
CA THR A 50 5.11 0.31 6.92
C THR A 50 3.62 0.34 6.66
N VAL A 51 3.09 -0.74 6.10
CA VAL A 51 1.67 -0.89 5.83
C VAL A 51 1.15 -2.10 6.59
N ASP A 52 -0.01 -1.95 7.19
CA ASP A 52 -0.78 -2.98 7.87
C ASP A 52 -2.26 -2.78 7.49
N GLN A 53 -3.10 -3.81 7.68
CA GLN A 53 -4.54 -3.73 7.45
C GLN A 53 -5.19 -2.64 8.32
N ASP A 54 -4.65 -2.37 9.51
CA ASP A 54 -5.23 -1.41 10.47
C ASP A 54 -4.57 -0.02 10.40
N VAL A 55 -3.34 0.08 9.90
CA VAL A 55 -2.56 1.33 9.94
C VAL A 55 -1.52 1.43 8.82
N ILE A 56 -1.38 2.64 8.27
CA ILE A 56 -0.22 3.01 7.45
C ILE A 56 0.68 3.91 8.30
N LEU A 57 1.93 3.51 8.51
CA LEU A 57 2.93 4.29 9.24
C LEU A 57 3.94 4.90 8.26
N ILE A 58 4.08 6.22 8.26
CA ILE A 58 5.12 6.96 7.53
C ILE A 58 5.90 7.80 8.55
N ASP A 59 7.18 7.49 8.76
CA ASP A 59 8.04 8.15 9.76
C ASP A 59 7.38 8.29 11.15
N ALA A 60 6.77 7.19 11.61
CA ALA A 60 6.01 7.10 12.86
C ALA A 60 4.77 8.02 12.95
N VAL A 61 4.32 8.61 11.85
CA VAL A 61 2.96 9.18 11.73
C VAL A 61 2.01 8.06 11.32
N ALA A 62 0.92 7.88 12.08
CA ALA A 62 -0.14 6.93 11.76
C ALA A 62 -1.22 7.56 10.88
N TYR A 63 -1.59 6.85 9.83
CA TYR A 63 -2.70 7.16 8.94
C TYR A 63 -3.66 5.97 8.92
N SER A 64 -4.96 6.25 8.90
CA SER A 64 -5.95 5.20 8.63
C SER A 64 -5.79 4.71 7.19
N PRO A 65 -5.73 3.39 6.96
CA PRO A 65 -5.69 2.84 5.61
C PRO A 65 -7.01 3.11 4.89
N LEU A 66 -6.94 3.12 3.56
CA LEU A 66 -8.13 3.05 2.73
C LEU A 66 -8.74 1.66 2.82
N ALA A 67 -10.05 1.53 2.60
CA ALA A 67 -10.72 0.23 2.58
C ALA A 67 -10.01 -0.77 1.66
N TRP A 68 -9.76 -0.39 0.39
CA TRP A 68 -9.03 -1.27 -0.54
C TRP A 68 -7.60 -1.58 -0.11
N ALA A 69 -6.94 -0.67 0.61
CA ALA A 69 -5.59 -0.90 1.09
C ALA A 69 -5.59 -1.90 2.25
N ALA A 70 -6.58 -1.81 3.14
CA ALA A 70 -6.79 -2.77 4.22
C ALA A 70 -7.10 -4.16 3.65
N ASP A 71 -8.07 -4.26 2.74
CA ASP A 71 -8.48 -5.52 2.11
C ASP A 71 -7.32 -6.16 1.31
N PHE A 72 -6.57 -5.35 0.56
CA PHE A 72 -5.40 -5.83 -0.17
C PHE A 72 -4.32 -6.43 0.74
N VAL A 73 -4.07 -5.81 1.90
CA VAL A 73 -3.07 -6.30 2.86
C VAL A 73 -3.59 -7.55 3.57
N GLU A 74 -4.86 -7.56 3.97
CA GLU A 74 -5.50 -8.72 4.60
C GLU A 74 -5.42 -9.97 3.71
N ILE A 75 -5.77 -9.85 2.42
CA ILE A 75 -5.69 -10.98 1.48
C ILE A 75 -4.24 -11.43 1.26
N LEU A 76 -3.28 -10.50 1.17
CA LEU A 76 -1.86 -10.84 1.05
C LEU A 76 -1.35 -11.62 2.28
N ASP A 77 -1.72 -11.20 3.49
CA ASP A 77 -1.27 -11.81 4.73
C ASP A 77 -1.97 -13.16 4.99
N LEU A 78 -3.28 -13.27 4.72
CA LEU A 78 -4.03 -14.53 4.82
C LEU A 78 -3.58 -15.56 3.77
N GLY A 79 -3.18 -15.11 2.58
CA GLY A 79 -2.72 -15.99 1.50
C GLY A 79 -1.33 -16.60 1.72
N MET A 80 -0.56 -16.12 2.71
CA MET A 80 0.87 -16.42 2.86
C MET A 80 1.26 -16.99 4.24
N ASP A 81 0.29 -17.50 5.03
CA ASP A 81 0.49 -18.23 6.29
C ASP A 81 1.41 -17.54 7.33
N GLY A 82 1.58 -16.22 7.26
CA GLY A 82 2.41 -15.44 8.18
C GLY A 82 3.93 -15.61 8.00
N GLU A 83 4.39 -16.29 6.94
CA GLU A 83 5.80 -16.34 6.57
C GLU A 83 6.18 -15.17 5.64
N VAL A 84 7.42 -14.67 5.80
CA VAL A 84 7.95 -13.62 4.91
C VAL A 84 8.05 -14.18 3.50
N THR A 85 7.14 -13.76 2.63
CA THR A 85 7.05 -14.27 1.26
C THR A 85 7.17 -13.14 0.26
N ASP A 86 8.03 -13.34 -0.74
CA ASP A 86 8.18 -12.41 -1.85
C ASP A 86 6.89 -12.36 -2.69
N VAL A 87 6.39 -11.15 -2.93
CA VAL A 87 5.17 -10.89 -3.69
C VAL A 87 5.55 -10.45 -5.10
N THR A 88 5.18 -11.25 -6.11
CA THR A 88 5.39 -10.91 -7.52
C THR A 88 4.34 -9.93 -8.04
N ALA A 89 4.62 -9.25 -9.16
CA ALA A 89 3.69 -8.33 -9.79
C ALA A 89 2.41 -9.04 -10.25
N GLU A 90 2.52 -10.26 -10.78
CA GLU A 90 1.39 -11.09 -11.17
C GLU A 90 0.49 -11.42 -9.98
N TYR A 91 1.06 -11.87 -8.85
CA TYR A 91 0.28 -12.20 -7.67
C TYR A 91 -0.37 -10.94 -7.04
N ALA A 92 0.38 -9.84 -6.94
CA ALA A 92 -0.17 -8.57 -6.46
C ALA A 92 -1.33 -8.07 -7.32
N LEU A 93 -1.26 -8.23 -8.65
CA LEU A 93 -2.35 -7.86 -9.55
C LEU A 93 -3.58 -8.76 -9.38
N ALA A 94 -3.38 -10.07 -9.21
CA ALA A 94 -4.49 -10.99 -8.96
C ALA A 94 -5.23 -10.65 -7.65
N VAL A 95 -4.49 -10.33 -6.58
CA VAL A 95 -5.10 -9.88 -5.31
C VAL A 95 -5.80 -8.53 -5.48
N TRP A 96 -5.21 -7.59 -6.22
CA TRP A 96 -5.85 -6.30 -6.50
C TRP A 96 -7.17 -6.46 -7.28
N GLU A 97 -7.24 -7.38 -8.25
CA GLU A 97 -8.46 -7.67 -9.02
C GLU A 97 -9.57 -8.24 -8.13
N ASP A 98 -9.21 -9.08 -7.16
CA ASP A 98 -10.15 -9.64 -6.17
C ASP A 98 -10.73 -8.53 -5.28
N VAL A 99 -9.87 -7.63 -4.77
CA VAL A 99 -10.29 -6.47 -3.98
C VAL A 99 -11.18 -5.50 -4.77
N GLU A 100 -10.88 -5.28 -6.06
CA GLU A 100 -11.72 -4.42 -6.92
C GLU A 100 -13.14 -4.95 -7.05
N PHE A 101 -13.27 -6.26 -7.19
CA PHE A 101 -14.55 -6.92 -7.35
C PHE A 101 -15.44 -6.79 -6.10
N ASP A 102 -14.85 -6.81 -4.90
CA ASP A 102 -15.59 -6.68 -3.63
C ASP A 102 -15.99 -5.23 -3.30
N LEU A 103 -15.31 -4.24 -3.87
CA LEU A 103 -15.43 -2.82 -3.48
C LEU A 103 -16.24 -1.94 -4.44
N GLU A 104 -17.20 -2.49 -5.19
CA GLU A 104 -18.06 -1.74 -6.14
C GLU A 104 -18.82 -0.51 -5.56
N ALA A 105 -18.61 -0.12 -4.30
CA ALA A 105 -19.25 1.03 -3.64
C ALA A 105 -18.36 2.01 -2.83
N SER A 106 -17.02 1.89 -2.77
CA SER A 106 -16.18 2.70 -1.84
C SER A 106 -15.35 3.82 -2.48
N PRO A 107 -15.17 4.99 -1.82
CA PRO A 107 -14.41 6.12 -2.37
C PRO A 107 -12.89 5.84 -2.46
N ALA A 108 -12.31 6.21 -3.60
CA ALA A 108 -11.09 5.61 -4.16
C ALA A 108 -9.72 6.23 -3.78
N SER A 109 -9.61 7.13 -2.79
CA SER A 109 -8.38 7.94 -2.67
C SER A 109 -7.93 8.28 -1.25
N LEU A 110 -6.66 7.99 -0.95
CA LEU A 110 -5.93 8.51 0.21
C LEU A 110 -5.31 9.82 -0.22
N VAL A 111 -5.56 10.86 0.56
CA VAL A 111 -4.91 12.15 0.40
C VAL A 111 -3.83 12.25 1.46
N LEU A 112 -2.59 11.97 1.08
CA LEU A 112 -1.43 12.25 1.91
C LEU A 112 -1.16 13.75 1.80
N LEU A 113 -1.67 14.50 2.77
CA LEU A 113 -1.23 15.87 2.97
C LEU A 113 0.20 15.81 3.47
N ALA A 114 1.14 16.40 2.74
CA ALA A 114 2.43 16.76 3.29
C ALA A 114 2.17 17.77 4.43
N ALA A 115 1.93 17.28 5.64
CA ALA A 115 1.77 18.13 6.80
C ALA A 115 3.17 18.52 7.29
N PRO A 116 3.51 19.81 7.37
CA PRO A 116 4.64 20.22 8.19
C PRO A 116 4.29 19.87 9.65
N ARG A 117 5.11 19.03 10.30
CA ARG A 117 5.01 18.87 11.75
C ARG A 117 5.44 20.18 12.42
N LEU A 118 4.49 21.02 12.80
CA LEU A 118 4.68 21.93 13.92
C LEU A 118 4.60 21.09 15.19
N MET A 119 5.76 20.66 15.69
CA MET A 119 5.87 20.29 17.10
C MET A 119 5.78 21.59 17.90
N THR A 120 4.68 21.74 18.63
CA THR A 120 4.58 22.73 19.71
C THR A 120 4.56 21.93 20.99
N GLU A 121 5.71 21.84 21.66
CA GLU A 121 5.83 21.77 23.11
C GLU A 121 7.04 22.61 23.53
#